data_AF-A0A382AVD2-F1
#
_entry.id   AF-A0A382AVD2-F1
#
_cell.length_a   1.000
_cell.length_b   1.000
_cell.length_c   1.000
_cell.angle_alpha   90.00
_cell.angle_beta   90.00
_cell.angle_gamma   90.00
#
_symmetry.space_group_name_H-M   'P 1'
#
loop_
_entity.id
_entity.type
_entity.pdbx_description
1 polymer ?
#
loop_
_entity_poly.entity_id
_entity_poly.type
_entity_poly.pdbx_seq_one_letter_code
_entity_poly.pdbx_strand_id
1 'polypeptide(L)'
;MPDITFDMRTRDRETGKMAVTPTALDPGTVGIVVVDPWNFHWCKTSSERVASLIPRMNKCLAIARSLGMPVYLCPTDVANNYVGTRQFEVPLAGKRHPVPDLPDPVYPQPADGGGCTCGTDEGGRCQVNFGWDGMNPDLVIDDRDLIVDERQLLYSLCLEKGLTRLLYMGVHTQACLLGKSIGMLGMLKAGMPCTLARDLTDAHGMYDPVNGITPDDFTEGIVAHFERYLCTSLNLADTWRAAGLWDDAWVVDPVRITPWGVPSRPHLFEESITVTLTAPWQPGAAIHYTTDGREPTPASKLYSGPMTVTETTHMRASGFDSEQSVCLPSEGYFARLSQRPPSPDIHLSNLPLKASGPGHTHNGHIRWTPGINPPQKDRNNRKEQLLLRGTKYVRGIGMHAPCALAYELKPTYARFVALAGVDENIGGQEMGSNLAMHPSVRFRVLIDGKLMAESPVMRILEEPWRFDVTIPEGSRVLRLVAMDGGDGNREDLANWVNPGFVCKE
;
A
#
# COMPACT_ATOMS: atom_id res chain seq x y z
N MET A 1 -30.90 -21.61 11.14
CA MET A 1 -29.80 -22.44 10.60
C MET A 1 -29.18 -23.20 11.76
N PRO A 2 -28.49 -24.34 11.58
CA PRO A 2 -27.76 -24.94 12.70
C PRO A 2 -26.69 -23.96 13.19
N ASP A 3 -26.41 -24.00 14.49
CA ASP A 3 -25.32 -23.22 15.08
C ASP A 3 -23.99 -23.61 14.44
N ILE A 4 -23.12 -22.63 14.24
CA ILE A 4 -21.74 -22.84 13.82
C ILE A 4 -20.85 -22.78 15.06
N THR A 5 -19.93 -23.75 15.17
CA THR A 5 -18.92 -23.76 16.24
C THR A 5 -17.74 -22.89 15.83
N PHE A 6 -17.49 -21.84 16.60
CA PHE A 6 -16.34 -20.96 16.45
C PHE A 6 -15.29 -21.30 17.51
N ASP A 7 -14.07 -21.63 17.08
CA ASP A 7 -12.95 -21.93 17.97
C ASP A 7 -12.29 -20.64 18.48
N MET A 8 -12.82 -20.14 19.60
CA MET A 8 -12.40 -18.89 20.21
C MET A 8 -11.09 -19.07 20.98
N ARG A 9 -10.03 -18.39 20.54
CA ARG A 9 -8.72 -18.34 21.19
C ARG A 9 -8.66 -17.21 22.22
N THR A 10 -8.14 -17.50 23.40
CA THR A 10 -7.79 -16.52 24.45
C THR A 10 -6.42 -16.84 25.01
N ARG A 11 -5.85 -15.89 25.76
CA ARG A 11 -4.64 -16.10 26.54
C ARG A 11 -4.84 -15.68 27.98
N ASP A 12 -4.33 -16.48 28.89
CA ASP A 12 -4.37 -16.18 30.31
C ASP A 12 -3.61 -14.88 30.63
N ARG A 13 -4.18 -14.05 31.51
CA ARG A 13 -3.66 -12.70 31.81
C ARG A 13 -2.31 -12.72 32.49
N GLU A 14 -2.00 -13.72 33.30
CA GLU A 14 -0.74 -13.78 34.05
C GLU A 14 0.33 -14.57 33.30
N THR A 15 -0.03 -15.76 32.83
CA THR A 15 0.89 -16.73 32.23
C THR A 15 1.04 -16.58 30.72
N GLY A 16 0.09 -15.93 30.03
CA GLY A 16 0.05 -15.85 28.56
C GLY A 16 -0.28 -17.19 27.88
N LYS A 17 -0.62 -18.23 28.66
CA LYS A 17 -0.96 -19.56 28.14
C LYS A 17 -2.22 -19.46 27.28
N MET A 18 -2.13 -20.00 26.07
CA MET A 18 -3.23 -20.02 25.11
C MET A 18 -4.26 -21.10 25.46
N ALA A 19 -5.54 -20.77 25.30
CA ALA A 19 -6.67 -21.69 25.37
C ALA A 19 -7.59 -21.50 24.16
N VAL A 20 -8.22 -22.58 23.71
CA VAL A 20 -9.27 -22.57 22.69
C VAL A 20 -10.57 -23.05 23.32
N THR A 21 -11.63 -22.26 23.14
CA THR A 21 -12.97 -22.57 23.62
C THR A 21 -13.93 -22.67 22.43
N PRO A 22 -14.35 -23.89 22.05
CA PRO A 22 -15.39 -24.07 21.04
C PRO A 22 -16.68 -23.39 21.50
N THR A 23 -17.20 -22.48 20.69
CA THR A 23 -18.39 -21.68 21.02
C THR A 23 -19.41 -21.80 19.90
N ALA A 24 -20.52 -22.49 20.15
CA ALA A 24 -21.63 -22.56 19.21
C ALA A 24 -22.39 -21.22 19.19
N LEU A 25 -22.54 -20.62 18.01
CA LEU A 25 -23.28 -19.37 17.82
C LEU A 25 -24.20 -19.49 16.60
N ASP A 26 -25.38 -18.88 16.68
CA ASP A 26 -26.23 -18.62 15.51
C ASP A 26 -25.57 -17.52 14.66
N PRO A 27 -25.14 -17.81 13.41
CA PRO A 27 -24.53 -16.81 12.53
C PRO A 27 -25.41 -15.57 12.33
N GLY A 28 -26.74 -15.71 12.34
CA GLY A 28 -27.65 -14.57 12.18
C GLY A 28 -27.53 -13.51 13.28
N THR A 29 -26.95 -13.87 14.43
CA THR A 29 -26.71 -12.96 15.57
C THR A 29 -25.28 -12.40 15.62
N VAL A 30 -24.44 -12.70 14.62
CA VAL A 30 -23.03 -12.30 14.57
C VAL A 30 -22.82 -11.34 13.41
N GLY A 31 -22.40 -10.11 13.69
CA GLY A 31 -22.02 -9.14 12.67
C GLY A 31 -20.54 -9.23 12.31
N ILE A 32 -20.20 -8.97 11.05
CA ILE A 32 -18.81 -8.80 10.60
C ILE A 32 -18.53 -7.31 10.42
N VAL A 33 -17.38 -6.85 10.95
CA VAL A 33 -16.90 -5.48 10.77
C VAL A 33 -15.55 -5.52 10.06
N VAL A 34 -15.48 -4.92 8.87
CA VAL A 34 -14.27 -4.80 8.06
C VAL A 34 -13.75 -3.37 8.21
N VAL A 35 -12.67 -3.20 8.97
CA VAL A 35 -12.12 -1.87 9.26
C VAL A 35 -11.02 -1.52 8.27
N ASP A 36 -11.16 -0.35 7.65
CA ASP A 36 -10.13 0.30 6.85
C ASP A 36 -9.42 -0.58 5.80
N PRO A 37 -10.13 -1.38 4.97
CA PRO A 37 -9.50 -2.17 3.91
C PRO A 37 -9.11 -1.24 2.73
N TRP A 38 -8.24 -0.26 2.96
CA TRP A 38 -7.92 0.82 2.02
C TRP A 38 -7.22 0.30 0.75
N ASN A 39 -7.39 1.04 -0.36
CA ASN A 39 -6.68 0.79 -1.62
C ASN A 39 -5.21 1.22 -1.61
N PHE A 40 -4.80 2.01 -0.62
CA PHE A 40 -3.47 2.57 -0.53
C PHE A 40 -3.07 2.77 0.93
N HIS A 41 -1.77 2.73 1.19
CA HIS A 41 -1.18 3.12 2.44
C HIS A 41 0.13 3.86 2.19
N TRP A 42 0.49 4.79 3.07
CA TRP A 42 1.73 5.54 2.94
C TRP A 42 2.97 4.63 2.91
N CYS A 43 2.94 3.49 3.62
CA CYS A 43 3.87 2.39 3.42
C CYS A 43 3.39 1.46 2.29
N LYS A 44 4.21 1.32 1.24
CA LYS A 44 3.96 0.39 0.12
C LYS A 44 3.84 -1.06 0.57
N THR A 45 4.73 -1.51 1.46
CA THR A 45 4.65 -2.88 2.00
C THR A 45 3.30 -3.12 2.67
N SER A 46 2.80 -2.19 3.49
CA SER A 46 1.48 -2.34 4.11
C SER A 46 0.35 -2.34 3.08
N SER A 47 0.47 -1.56 2.00
CA SER A 47 -0.52 -1.57 0.91
C SER A 47 -0.68 -2.97 0.31
N GLU A 48 0.45 -3.62 -0.01
CA GLU A 48 0.46 -4.99 -0.55
C GLU A 48 0.03 -6.03 0.50
N ARG A 49 0.36 -5.82 1.77
CA ARG A 49 -0.13 -6.68 2.86
C ARG A 49 -1.64 -6.61 3.00
N VAL A 50 -2.24 -5.41 2.92
CA VAL A 50 -3.70 -5.24 2.89
C VAL A 50 -4.29 -6.00 1.70
N ALA A 51 -3.75 -5.78 0.49
CA ALA A 51 -4.20 -6.45 -0.72
C ALA A 51 -4.10 -7.98 -0.60
N SER A 52 -3.06 -8.50 0.06
CA SER A 52 -2.85 -9.94 0.26
C SER A 52 -3.94 -10.63 1.09
N LEU A 53 -4.73 -9.87 1.87
CA LEU A 53 -5.83 -10.40 2.67
C LEU A 53 -7.13 -10.53 1.86
N ILE A 54 -7.28 -9.74 0.80
CA ILE A 54 -8.56 -9.55 0.09
C ILE A 54 -9.11 -10.83 -0.55
N PRO A 55 -8.32 -11.70 -1.21
CA PRO A 55 -8.88 -12.91 -1.81
C PRO A 55 -9.47 -13.86 -0.76
N ARG A 56 -8.77 -14.09 0.36
CA ARG A 56 -9.27 -14.86 1.50
C ARG A 56 -10.50 -14.18 2.13
N MET A 57 -10.42 -12.86 2.34
CA MET A 57 -11.50 -12.07 2.91
C MET A 57 -12.79 -12.21 2.09
N ASN A 58 -12.71 -12.11 0.76
CA ASN A 58 -13.85 -12.26 -0.14
C ASN A 58 -14.53 -13.63 0.01
N LYS A 59 -13.76 -14.71 0.14
CA LYS A 59 -14.32 -16.06 0.37
C LYS A 59 -15.01 -16.14 1.74
N CYS A 60 -14.35 -15.65 2.79
CA CYS A 60 -14.94 -15.63 4.13
C CYS A 60 -16.22 -14.80 4.21
N LEU A 61 -16.24 -13.61 3.58
CA LEU A 61 -17.41 -12.74 3.53
C LEU A 61 -18.55 -13.35 2.71
N ALA A 62 -18.25 -14.00 1.58
CA ALA A 62 -19.26 -14.69 0.78
C ALA A 62 -19.97 -15.79 1.57
N ILE A 63 -19.22 -16.60 2.32
CA ILE A 63 -19.79 -17.63 3.21
C ILE A 63 -20.61 -16.97 4.32
N ALA A 64 -20.07 -15.96 5.00
CA ALA A 64 -20.78 -15.24 6.05
C ALA A 64 -22.13 -14.67 5.59
N ARG A 65 -22.16 -14.01 4.42
CA ARG A 65 -23.38 -13.50 3.80
C ARG A 65 -24.38 -14.62 3.47
N SER A 66 -23.91 -15.80 3.06
CA SER A 66 -24.76 -16.98 2.81
C SER A 66 -25.42 -17.51 4.09
N LEU A 67 -24.78 -17.30 5.23
CA LEU A 67 -25.27 -17.66 6.57
C LEU A 67 -26.11 -16.55 7.22
N GLY A 68 -26.36 -15.44 6.52
CA GLY A 68 -27.16 -14.33 7.03
C GLY A 68 -26.45 -13.39 7.99
N MET A 69 -25.12 -13.49 8.12
CA MET A 69 -24.33 -12.55 8.92
C MET A 69 -24.31 -11.18 8.23
N PRO A 70 -24.71 -10.08 8.89
CA PRO A 70 -24.56 -8.75 8.31
C PRO A 70 -23.08 -8.34 8.26
N VAL A 71 -22.68 -7.72 7.15
CA VAL A 71 -21.33 -7.18 6.94
C VAL A 71 -21.39 -5.66 6.97
N TYR A 72 -20.56 -5.08 7.82
CA TYR A 72 -20.35 -3.64 7.96
C TYR A 72 -18.95 -3.29 7.47
N LEU A 73 -18.87 -2.51 6.41
CA LEU A 73 -17.62 -1.96 5.89
C LEU A 73 -17.39 -0.60 6.54
N CYS A 74 -16.23 -0.42 7.17
CA CYS A 74 -15.91 0.78 7.93
C CYS A 74 -14.62 1.43 7.42
N PRO A 75 -14.64 2.08 6.24
CA PRO A 75 -13.47 2.77 5.68
C PRO A 75 -13.40 4.20 6.23
N THR A 76 -12.96 4.39 7.48
CA THR A 76 -13.26 5.61 8.26
C THR A 76 -12.87 6.92 7.60
N ASP A 77 -11.77 6.92 6.85
CA ASP A 77 -11.18 8.13 6.27
C ASP A 77 -11.71 8.43 4.85
N VAL A 78 -12.40 7.46 4.23
CA VAL A 78 -12.89 7.53 2.84
C VAL A 78 -14.35 7.08 2.70
N ALA A 79 -15.08 6.95 3.81
CA ALA A 79 -16.49 6.56 3.80
C ALA A 79 -17.34 7.52 2.95
N ASN A 80 -17.00 8.82 2.96
CA ASN A 80 -17.67 9.83 2.15
C ASN A 80 -17.54 9.61 0.64
N ASN A 81 -16.55 8.83 0.17
CA ASN A 81 -16.41 8.50 -1.25
C ASN A 81 -17.49 7.51 -1.72
N TYR A 82 -18.33 7.02 -0.80
CA TYR A 82 -19.47 6.13 -1.07
C TYR A 82 -20.84 6.81 -0.85
N VAL A 83 -20.89 8.12 -0.62
CA VAL A 83 -22.15 8.88 -0.54
C VAL A 83 -22.99 8.66 -1.79
N GLY A 84 -24.31 8.49 -1.61
CA GLY A 84 -25.25 8.19 -2.69
C GLY A 84 -25.30 6.71 -3.10
N THR A 85 -24.43 5.85 -2.56
CA THR A 85 -24.59 4.39 -2.71
C THR A 85 -25.65 3.86 -1.75
N ARG A 86 -26.35 2.78 -2.13
CA ARG A 86 -27.32 2.13 -1.23
C ARG A 86 -26.68 1.74 0.10
N GLN A 87 -25.46 1.20 0.05
CA GLN A 87 -24.72 0.69 1.20
C GLN A 87 -24.44 1.79 2.23
N PHE A 88 -24.17 3.02 1.79
CA PHE A 88 -23.93 4.18 2.66
C PHE A 88 -25.23 4.83 3.15
N GLU A 89 -26.25 4.94 2.28
CA GLU A 89 -27.49 5.66 2.62
C GLU A 89 -28.44 4.85 3.52
N VAL A 90 -28.53 3.52 3.35
CA VAL A 90 -29.44 2.68 4.13
C VAL A 90 -29.20 2.76 5.64
N PRO A 91 -27.96 2.68 6.15
CA PRO A 91 -27.66 2.86 7.56
C PRO A 91 -28.21 4.18 8.13
N LEU A 92 -28.04 5.29 7.41
CA LEU A 92 -28.39 6.62 7.89
C LEU A 92 -29.89 6.82 8.13
N ALA A 93 -30.74 6.03 7.45
CA ALA A 93 -32.19 6.04 7.62
C ALA A 93 -32.66 5.27 8.87
N GLY A 94 -31.79 4.48 9.51
CA GLY A 94 -32.10 3.67 10.68
C GLY A 94 -32.36 4.48 11.96
N LYS A 95 -32.97 3.85 12.96
CA LYS A 95 -33.21 4.51 14.24
C LYS A 95 -31.90 4.63 15.01
N ARG A 96 -31.65 5.80 15.60
CA ARG A 96 -30.48 6.00 16.47
C ARG A 96 -30.80 5.63 17.91
N HIS A 97 -29.95 4.78 18.48
CA HIS A 97 -29.99 4.38 19.87
C HIS A 97 -28.87 5.08 20.67
N PRO A 98 -29.11 5.45 21.95
CA PRO A 98 -28.04 5.92 22.82
C PRO A 98 -26.96 4.84 23.00
N VAL A 99 -25.69 5.23 22.91
CA VAL A 99 -24.56 4.31 23.06
C VAL A 99 -24.11 4.31 24.52
N PRO A 100 -24.03 3.14 25.20
CA PRO A 100 -23.39 3.04 26.50
C PRO A 100 -21.92 3.48 26.42
N ASP A 101 -21.40 4.08 27.48
CA ASP A 101 -19.99 4.42 27.59
C ASP A 101 -19.42 3.73 28.83
N LEU A 102 -19.15 2.43 28.69
CA LEU A 102 -18.51 1.64 29.74
C LEU A 102 -17.05 2.07 29.90
N PRO A 103 -16.47 1.89 31.11
CA PRO A 103 -15.06 2.17 31.33
C PRO A 103 -14.17 1.40 30.36
N ASP A 104 -13.03 2.01 29.99
CA ASP A 104 -12.05 1.35 29.15
C ASP A 104 -11.57 0.05 29.84
N PRO A 105 -11.44 -1.06 29.09
CA PRO A 105 -10.74 -2.23 29.62
C PRO A 105 -9.34 -1.81 30.06
N VAL A 106 -8.86 -2.38 31.17
CA VAL A 106 -7.47 -2.16 31.61
C VAL A 106 -6.56 -3.12 30.85
N TYR A 107 -5.71 -2.57 29.99
CA TYR A 107 -4.70 -3.29 29.22
C TYR A 107 -3.41 -2.46 29.08
N PRO A 108 -2.22 -3.09 29.03
CA PRO A 108 -1.00 -2.41 28.61
C PRO A 108 -1.11 -1.98 27.16
N GLN A 109 -0.53 -0.85 26.75
CA GLN A 109 -0.54 -0.49 25.33
C GLN A 109 0.22 -1.54 24.50
N PRO A 110 -0.36 -2.04 23.39
CA PRO A 110 0.34 -2.96 22.50
C PRO A 110 1.54 -2.27 21.84
N ALA A 111 2.52 -3.07 21.43
CA ALA A 111 3.68 -2.55 20.71
C ALA A 111 3.27 -1.90 19.39
N ASP A 112 3.97 -0.81 19.03
CA ASP A 112 3.81 -0.15 17.74
C ASP A 112 5.11 -0.26 16.95
N GLY A 113 5.05 -0.90 15.77
CA GLY A 113 6.19 -1.03 14.88
C GLY A 113 6.51 0.25 14.10
N GLY A 114 5.68 1.29 14.24
CA GLY A 114 5.79 2.56 13.51
C GLY A 114 5.28 2.49 12.08
N GLY A 115 4.57 1.42 11.70
CA GLY A 115 3.76 1.30 10.47
C GLY A 115 4.51 1.09 9.17
N CYS A 116 5.79 1.40 9.13
CA CYS A 116 6.63 1.22 7.96
C CYS A 116 7.40 -0.10 8.04
N THR A 117 7.06 -1.04 7.18
CA THR A 117 7.74 -2.35 7.04
C THR A 117 8.60 -2.42 5.77
N CYS A 118 9.05 -1.26 5.29
CA CYS A 118 9.98 -1.16 4.16
C CYS A 118 11.45 -1.38 4.52
N GLY A 119 11.81 -1.56 5.79
CA GLY A 119 13.20 -1.72 6.24
C GLY A 119 13.81 -0.47 6.87
N THR A 120 15.05 -0.60 7.33
CA THR A 120 15.74 0.33 8.24
C THR A 120 16.92 1.09 7.62
N ASP A 121 17.26 0.85 6.36
CA ASP A 121 18.44 1.48 5.76
C ASP A 121 18.31 3.01 5.83
N GLU A 122 19.44 3.69 6.07
CA GLU A 122 19.59 5.12 6.43
C GLU A 122 18.98 6.12 5.40
N GLY A 123 18.31 5.59 4.37
CA GLY A 123 17.44 6.22 3.37
C GLY A 123 15.92 6.12 3.62
N GLY A 124 15.47 5.77 4.82
CA GLY A 124 14.25 6.35 5.40
C GLY A 124 12.95 5.57 5.18
N ARG A 125 12.31 5.27 6.31
CA ARG A 125 10.90 4.89 6.40
C ARG A 125 10.04 5.75 5.48
N CYS A 126 9.02 5.13 4.88
CA CYS A 126 7.99 5.85 4.13
C CYS A 126 7.40 6.95 5.03
N GLN A 127 7.33 8.17 4.53
CA GLN A 127 6.74 9.28 5.26
C GLN A 127 5.22 9.14 5.28
N VAL A 128 4.62 9.45 6.43
CA VAL A 128 3.17 9.35 6.61
C VAL A 128 2.46 10.30 5.64
N ASN A 129 1.39 9.82 5.04
CA ASN A 129 0.41 10.58 4.24
C ASN A 129 -0.93 9.85 4.28
N PHE A 130 -2.03 10.54 3.92
CA PHE A 130 -3.38 9.98 3.93
C PHE A 130 -3.90 9.78 2.49
N GLY A 131 -3.05 9.22 1.63
CA GLY A 131 -3.27 9.23 0.19
C GLY A 131 -4.38 8.35 -0.37
N TRP A 132 -4.92 7.41 0.42
CA TRP A 132 -6.03 6.56 0.00
C TRP A 132 -7.30 7.36 -0.28
N ASP A 133 -8.05 6.94 -1.28
CA ASP A 133 -9.34 7.53 -1.67
C ASP A 133 -10.45 6.46 -1.74
N GLY A 134 -10.19 5.24 -1.28
CA GLY A 134 -11.17 4.17 -1.37
C GLY A 134 -10.77 2.93 -0.57
N MET A 135 -11.66 1.93 -0.63
CA MET A 135 -11.34 0.57 -0.22
C MET A 135 -10.62 -0.13 -1.37
N ASN A 136 -9.91 -1.20 -1.06
CA ASN A 136 -9.22 -2.01 -2.05
C ASN A 136 -10.20 -2.43 -3.17
N PRO A 137 -9.87 -2.17 -4.45
CA PRO A 137 -10.80 -2.40 -5.56
C PRO A 137 -11.16 -3.87 -5.77
N ASP A 138 -10.34 -4.81 -5.27
CA ASP A 138 -10.62 -6.24 -5.36
C ASP A 138 -11.55 -6.73 -4.24
N LEU A 139 -11.88 -5.89 -3.25
CA LEU A 139 -12.85 -6.23 -2.21
C LEU A 139 -14.26 -6.23 -2.81
N VAL A 140 -14.95 -7.38 -2.69
CA VAL A 140 -16.33 -7.52 -3.16
C VAL A 140 -17.28 -6.86 -2.15
N ILE A 141 -17.87 -5.74 -2.55
CA ILE A 141 -18.96 -5.06 -1.84
C ILE A 141 -20.29 -5.61 -2.38
N ASP A 142 -21.00 -6.38 -1.57
CA ASP A 142 -22.30 -6.94 -1.91
C ASP A 142 -23.42 -5.91 -1.67
N ASP A 143 -24.53 -6.02 -2.39
CA ASP A 143 -25.68 -5.11 -2.24
C ASP A 143 -26.28 -5.13 -0.82
N ARG A 144 -26.05 -6.22 -0.07
CA ARG A 144 -26.50 -6.40 1.32
C ARG A 144 -25.57 -5.78 2.35
N ASP A 145 -24.33 -5.47 1.98
CA ASP A 145 -23.36 -4.87 2.90
C ASP A 145 -23.78 -3.44 3.23
N LEU A 146 -23.30 -2.95 4.36
CA LEU A 146 -23.57 -1.60 4.83
C LEU A 146 -22.25 -0.87 5.08
N ILE A 147 -22.16 0.39 4.68
CA ILE A 147 -20.99 1.23 4.97
C ILE A 147 -21.33 2.09 6.18
N VAL A 148 -20.48 2.02 7.20
CA VAL A 148 -20.69 2.68 8.50
C VAL A 148 -19.40 3.35 8.95
N ASP A 149 -19.46 4.64 9.28
CA ASP A 149 -18.31 5.45 9.67
C ASP A 149 -18.38 5.98 11.11
N GLU A 150 -19.47 5.70 11.84
CA GLU A 150 -19.68 6.20 13.20
C GLU A 150 -20.17 5.14 14.20
N ARG A 151 -19.68 5.23 15.44
CA ARG A 151 -19.94 4.27 16.52
C ARG A 151 -21.44 4.09 16.81
N GLN A 152 -22.17 5.20 16.87
CA GLN A 152 -23.59 5.17 17.22
C GLN A 152 -24.41 4.43 16.18
N LEU A 153 -24.08 4.61 14.91
CA LEU A 153 -24.78 3.94 13.83
C LEU A 153 -24.55 2.44 13.86
N LEU A 154 -23.28 2.01 13.98
CA LEU A 154 -22.96 0.58 14.10
C LEU A 154 -23.66 -0.05 15.31
N TYR A 155 -23.63 0.61 16.47
CA TYR A 155 -24.30 0.14 17.67
C TYR A 155 -25.82 0.02 17.49
N SER A 156 -26.45 1.01 16.86
CA SER A 156 -27.89 1.00 16.60
C SER A 156 -28.28 -0.16 15.68
N LEU A 157 -27.50 -0.40 14.62
CA LEU A 157 -27.71 -1.54 13.71
C LEU A 157 -27.53 -2.89 14.41
N CYS A 158 -26.59 -2.98 15.36
CA CYS A 158 -26.44 -4.16 16.19
C CYS A 158 -27.71 -4.46 17.00
N LEU A 159 -28.29 -3.44 17.64
CA LEU A 159 -29.51 -3.60 18.42
C LEU A 159 -30.72 -3.96 17.54
N GLU A 160 -30.91 -3.25 16.42
CA GLU A 160 -32.04 -3.50 15.52
C GLU A 160 -32.01 -4.91 14.91
N LYS A 161 -30.82 -5.45 14.65
CA LYS A 161 -30.64 -6.80 14.12
C LYS A 161 -30.51 -7.88 15.19
N GLY A 162 -30.52 -7.52 16.48
CA GLY A 162 -30.36 -8.48 17.57
C GLY A 162 -28.98 -9.14 17.59
N LEU A 163 -27.93 -8.42 17.20
CA LEU A 163 -26.57 -8.94 17.20
C LEU A 163 -26.04 -9.09 18.63
N THR A 164 -25.39 -10.21 18.88
CA THR A 164 -24.81 -10.57 20.19
C THR A 164 -23.29 -10.47 20.20
N ARG A 165 -22.66 -10.43 19.01
CA ARG A 165 -21.20 -10.37 18.85
C ARG A 165 -20.80 -9.73 17.52
N LEU A 166 -19.64 -9.08 17.53
CA LEU A 166 -18.98 -8.57 16.32
C LEU A 166 -17.66 -9.31 16.07
N LEU A 167 -17.46 -9.77 14.82
CA LEU A 167 -16.19 -10.28 14.32
C LEU A 167 -15.49 -9.16 13.56
N TYR A 168 -14.35 -8.72 14.08
CA TYR A 168 -13.52 -7.70 13.46
C TYR A 168 -12.47 -8.33 12.55
N MET A 169 -12.34 -7.76 11.35
CA MET A 169 -11.25 -8.00 10.41
C MET A 169 -10.83 -6.66 9.79
N GLY A 170 -9.75 -6.67 9.02
CA GLY A 170 -9.14 -5.44 8.49
C GLY A 170 -7.79 -5.16 9.11
N VAL A 171 -7.25 -3.98 8.84
CA VAL A 171 -5.80 -3.75 8.93
C VAL A 171 -5.40 -2.78 10.04
N HIS A 172 -4.11 -2.80 10.33
CA HIS A 172 -3.47 -2.05 11.41
C HIS A 172 -4.17 -2.29 12.76
N THR A 173 -4.35 -3.57 13.14
CA THR A 173 -5.13 -4.05 14.29
C THR A 173 -5.04 -3.13 15.50
N GLN A 174 -3.83 -2.85 15.99
CA GLN A 174 -3.63 -2.06 17.20
C GLN A 174 -3.79 -0.54 17.02
N ALA A 175 -3.78 -0.04 15.80
CA ALA A 175 -4.01 1.38 15.51
C ALA A 175 -5.48 1.64 15.16
N CYS A 176 -6.02 0.96 14.15
CA CYS A 176 -7.38 1.23 13.67
C CYS A 176 -8.46 0.70 14.62
N LEU A 177 -8.30 -0.51 15.17
CA LEU A 177 -9.35 -1.08 16.03
C LEU A 177 -9.35 -0.48 17.44
N LEU A 178 -8.24 0.16 17.87
CA LEU A 178 -8.16 0.86 19.16
C LEU A 178 -8.39 2.37 19.03
N GLY A 179 -7.98 2.99 17.92
CA GLY A 179 -8.01 4.44 17.74
C GLY A 179 -9.27 5.00 17.09
N LYS A 180 -10.02 4.19 16.31
CA LYS A 180 -11.24 4.65 15.63
C LYS A 180 -12.47 4.42 16.51
N SER A 181 -13.45 5.32 16.42
CA SER A 181 -14.68 5.24 17.23
C SER A 181 -15.52 3.98 16.92
N ILE A 182 -15.54 3.55 15.65
CA ILE A 182 -16.16 2.29 15.19
C ILE A 182 -15.27 1.06 15.41
N GLY A 183 -14.03 1.28 15.85
CA GLY A 183 -13.08 0.23 16.14
C GLY A 183 -13.56 -0.66 17.29
N MET A 184 -12.89 -1.79 17.44
CA MET A 184 -13.18 -2.77 18.49
C MET A 184 -13.26 -2.15 19.88
N LEU A 185 -12.32 -1.28 20.26
CA LEU A 185 -12.34 -0.65 21.58
C LEU A 185 -13.62 0.18 21.79
N GLY A 186 -14.04 0.92 20.76
CA GLY A 186 -15.26 1.70 20.78
C GLY A 186 -16.51 0.85 21.01
N MET A 187 -16.59 -0.32 20.37
CA MET A 187 -17.72 -1.24 20.51
C MET A 187 -17.67 -2.06 21.80
N LEU A 188 -16.48 -2.41 22.31
CA LEU A 188 -16.33 -2.98 23.66
C LEU A 188 -16.86 -2.01 24.73
N LYS A 189 -16.57 -0.71 24.61
CA LYS A 189 -17.13 0.34 25.50
C LYS A 189 -18.64 0.51 25.35
N ALA A 190 -19.19 0.18 24.18
CA ALA A 190 -20.63 0.12 23.97
C ALA A 190 -21.27 -1.16 24.56
N GLY A 191 -20.48 -2.04 25.17
CA GLY A 191 -20.95 -3.31 25.75
C GLY A 191 -21.11 -4.44 24.74
N MET A 192 -20.61 -4.28 23.50
CA MET A 192 -20.68 -5.32 22.47
C MET A 192 -19.48 -6.27 22.58
N PRO A 193 -19.71 -7.59 22.77
CA PRO A 193 -18.65 -8.58 22.68
C PRO A 193 -18.00 -8.56 21.29
N CYS A 194 -16.68 -8.48 21.27
CA CYS A 194 -15.90 -8.46 20.03
C CYS A 194 -14.97 -9.67 19.96
N THR A 195 -14.64 -10.08 18.73
CA THR A 195 -13.69 -11.14 18.41
C THR A 195 -12.87 -10.72 17.20
N LEU A 196 -11.58 -11.02 17.19
CA LEU A 196 -10.69 -10.75 16.05
C LEU A 196 -10.60 -11.97 15.11
N ALA A 197 -10.86 -11.79 13.81
CA ALA A 197 -10.52 -12.78 12.80
C ALA A 197 -9.01 -12.68 12.47
N ARG A 198 -8.19 -13.48 13.14
CA ARG A 198 -6.72 -13.37 13.10
C ARG A 198 -6.12 -13.70 11.72
N ASP A 199 -6.85 -14.45 10.90
CA ASP A 199 -6.46 -14.78 9.53
C ASP A 199 -6.73 -13.65 8.52
N LEU A 200 -7.50 -12.63 8.94
CA LEU A 200 -7.96 -11.52 8.12
C LEU A 200 -7.55 -10.18 8.73
N THR A 201 -6.37 -10.13 9.36
CA THR A 201 -5.84 -8.90 9.94
C THR A 201 -4.35 -8.72 9.65
N ASP A 202 -3.91 -7.47 9.77
CA ASP A 202 -2.50 -7.06 9.73
C ASP A 202 -2.26 -6.04 10.83
N ALA A 203 -1.05 -5.98 11.38
CA ALA A 203 -0.67 -5.00 12.39
C ALA A 203 -0.03 -3.74 11.79
N HIS A 204 -0.01 -2.65 12.56
CA HIS A 204 0.88 -1.50 12.29
C HIS A 204 2.33 -1.94 12.53
N GLY A 205 2.89 -2.55 11.48
CA GLY A 205 3.93 -3.56 11.61
C GLY A 205 5.35 -3.02 11.83
N MET A 206 6.24 -3.94 12.17
CA MET A 206 7.68 -3.77 12.21
C MET A 206 8.33 -4.76 11.24
N TYR A 207 9.47 -4.39 10.68
CA TYR A 207 10.32 -5.31 9.93
C TYR A 207 11.75 -5.14 10.41
N ASP A 208 12.30 -6.18 11.02
CA ASP A 208 13.67 -6.25 11.52
C ASP A 208 14.27 -7.62 11.15
N PRO A 209 14.70 -7.79 9.90
CA PRO A 209 15.21 -9.08 9.43
C PRO A 209 16.56 -9.44 10.06
N VAL A 210 17.30 -8.49 10.62
CA VAL A 210 18.57 -8.74 11.32
C VAL A 210 18.31 -9.55 12.59
N ASN A 211 17.23 -9.23 13.31
CA ASN A 211 16.81 -9.97 14.50
C ASN A 211 15.73 -11.03 14.19
N GLY A 212 15.47 -11.32 12.91
CA GLY A 212 14.54 -12.36 12.48
C GLY A 212 13.06 -12.04 12.69
N ILE A 213 12.69 -10.76 12.81
CA ILE A 213 11.30 -10.33 13.00
C ILE A 213 10.69 -9.92 11.65
N THR A 214 9.74 -10.71 11.18
CA THR A 214 8.91 -10.36 10.02
C THR A 214 7.66 -9.58 10.44
N PRO A 215 6.97 -8.89 9.51
CA PRO A 215 5.69 -8.26 9.82
C PRO A 215 4.60 -9.26 10.25
N ASP A 216 4.69 -10.51 9.82
CA ASP A 216 3.76 -11.57 10.23
C ASP A 216 4.02 -12.01 11.68
N ASP A 217 5.29 -12.16 12.08
CA ASP A 217 5.65 -12.45 13.48
C ASP A 217 5.17 -11.32 14.40
N PHE A 218 5.36 -10.07 13.96
CA PHE A 218 4.87 -8.91 14.70
C PHE A 218 3.33 -8.92 14.81
N THR A 219 2.63 -9.24 13.71
CA THR A 219 1.16 -9.35 13.70
C THR A 219 0.67 -10.43 14.66
N GLU A 220 1.28 -11.62 14.70
CA GLU A 220 0.92 -12.67 15.66
C GLU A 220 1.16 -12.21 17.11
N GLY A 221 2.20 -11.42 17.37
CA GLY A 221 2.44 -10.78 18.66
C GLY A 221 1.31 -9.83 19.08
N ILE A 222 0.79 -9.02 18.15
CA ILE A 222 -0.35 -8.12 18.39
C ILE A 222 -1.64 -8.91 18.62
N VAL A 223 -1.89 -9.97 17.84
CA VAL A 223 -3.02 -10.87 18.04
C VAL A 223 -2.96 -11.52 19.42
N ALA A 224 -1.79 -12.02 19.83
CA ALA A 224 -1.58 -12.60 21.16
C ALA A 224 -1.80 -11.57 22.29
N HIS A 225 -1.45 -10.30 22.06
CA HIS A 225 -1.77 -9.23 23.00
C HIS A 225 -3.28 -9.03 23.14
N PHE A 226 -4.02 -8.99 22.02
CA PHE A 226 -5.48 -8.84 22.03
C PHE A 226 -6.15 -10.00 22.76
N GLU A 227 -5.72 -11.23 22.50
CA GLU A 227 -6.20 -12.44 23.17
C GLU A 227 -6.02 -12.44 24.69
N ARG A 228 -4.97 -11.77 25.16
CA ARG A 228 -4.63 -11.71 26.58
C ARG A 228 -5.44 -10.65 27.32
N TYR A 229 -5.73 -9.52 26.66
CA TYR A 229 -6.21 -8.33 27.37
C TYR A 229 -7.56 -7.80 26.89
N LEU A 230 -7.92 -7.99 25.62
CA LEU A 230 -8.99 -7.23 24.96
C LEU A 230 -10.15 -8.08 24.45
N CYS A 231 -9.87 -9.13 23.69
CA CYS A 231 -10.93 -9.90 23.00
C CYS A 231 -10.50 -11.34 22.72
N THR A 232 -11.46 -12.20 22.34
CA THR A 232 -11.11 -13.50 21.75
C THR A 232 -10.62 -13.31 20.32
N SER A 233 -9.92 -14.30 19.75
CA SER A 233 -9.66 -14.36 18.31
C SER A 233 -10.13 -15.70 17.72
N LEU A 234 -10.29 -15.77 16.40
CA LEU A 234 -10.58 -17.02 15.66
C LEU A 234 -9.87 -17.01 14.30
N ASN A 235 -9.70 -18.17 13.68
CA ASN A 235 -9.37 -18.28 12.26
C ASN A 235 -10.68 -18.56 11.53
N LEU A 236 -11.12 -17.61 10.72
CA LEU A 236 -12.45 -17.63 10.11
C LEU A 236 -12.51 -18.65 8.97
N ALA A 237 -11.45 -18.77 8.16
CA ALA A 237 -11.39 -19.81 7.14
C ALA A 237 -11.40 -21.22 7.75
N ASP A 238 -10.68 -21.44 8.86
CA ASP A 238 -10.70 -22.74 9.54
C ASP A 238 -12.09 -23.04 10.13
N THR A 239 -12.78 -22.02 10.64
CA THR A 239 -14.18 -22.14 11.09
C THR A 239 -15.08 -22.60 9.94
N TRP A 240 -14.95 -21.99 8.76
CA TRP A 240 -15.71 -22.40 7.58
C TRP A 240 -15.35 -23.80 7.09
N ARG A 241 -14.07 -24.17 7.15
CA ARG A 241 -13.61 -25.51 6.79
C ARG A 241 -14.19 -26.58 7.73
N ALA A 242 -14.15 -26.34 9.04
CA ALA A 242 -14.75 -27.24 10.03
C ALA A 242 -16.27 -27.39 9.84
N ALA A 243 -16.94 -26.35 9.34
CA ALA A 243 -18.36 -26.38 9.00
C ALA A 243 -18.68 -27.00 7.62
N GLY A 244 -17.66 -27.41 6.84
CA GLY A 244 -17.84 -27.94 5.48
C GLY A 244 -18.26 -26.89 4.44
N LEU A 245 -18.01 -25.61 4.70
CA LEU A 245 -18.38 -24.47 3.86
C LEU A 245 -17.19 -23.89 3.07
N TRP A 246 -15.97 -24.28 3.45
CA TRP A 246 -14.75 -23.91 2.73
C TRP A 246 -14.40 -24.94 1.66
N ASP A 247 -14.01 -24.47 0.48
CA ASP A 247 -13.50 -25.31 -0.60
C ASP A 247 -11.97 -25.29 -0.58
N ASP A 248 -11.36 -26.43 -0.26
CA ASP A 248 -9.90 -26.58 -0.17
C ASP A 248 -9.20 -26.48 -1.54
N ALA A 249 -9.94 -26.45 -2.65
CA ALA A 249 -9.38 -26.11 -3.96
C ALA A 249 -9.15 -24.60 -4.13
N TRP A 250 -9.65 -23.74 -3.24
CA TRP A 250 -9.42 -22.30 -3.30
C TRP A 250 -7.99 -21.95 -2.90
N VAL A 251 -7.22 -21.48 -3.89
CA VAL A 251 -5.92 -20.83 -3.68
C VAL A 251 -6.16 -19.33 -3.49
N VAL A 252 -6.00 -18.84 -2.26
CA VAL A 252 -6.38 -17.45 -1.87
C VAL A 252 -5.28 -16.66 -1.19
N ASP A 253 -4.23 -17.31 -0.68
CA ASP A 253 -3.16 -16.62 0.03
C ASP A 253 -1.97 -16.45 -0.88
N PRO A 254 -1.47 -15.23 -1.14
CA PRO A 254 -0.20 -15.07 -1.81
C PRO A 254 0.97 -15.34 -0.88
N VAL A 255 2.15 -15.62 -1.45
CA VAL A 255 3.40 -15.47 -0.69
C VAL A 255 3.63 -13.99 -0.41
N ARG A 256 3.80 -13.61 0.85
CA ARG A 256 4.07 -12.22 1.24
C ARG A 256 5.56 -11.92 1.09
N ILE A 257 5.88 -10.81 0.43
CA ILE A 257 7.26 -10.36 0.18
C ILE A 257 7.51 -9.15 1.08
N THR A 258 8.59 -9.14 1.87
CA THR A 258 8.93 -7.98 2.72
C THR A 258 10.39 -7.58 2.52
N PRO A 259 10.69 -6.33 2.16
CA PRO A 259 9.75 -5.27 1.79
C PRO A 259 8.96 -5.59 0.52
N TRP A 260 7.74 -5.05 0.40
CA TRP A 260 6.88 -5.27 -0.77
C TRP A 260 6.79 -4.01 -1.62
N GLY A 261 7.58 -3.95 -2.69
CA GLY A 261 7.38 -3.00 -3.79
C GLY A 261 6.87 -3.75 -5.01
N VAL A 262 6.10 -3.12 -5.87
CA VAL A 262 5.55 -3.67 -7.11
C VAL A 262 5.98 -2.81 -8.30
N PRO A 263 5.86 -3.24 -9.57
CA PRO A 263 6.32 -2.43 -10.71
C PRO A 263 5.70 -1.01 -10.79
N SER A 264 4.47 -0.82 -10.29
CA SER A 264 3.78 0.47 -10.22
C SER A 264 4.14 1.32 -8.99
N ARG A 265 4.85 0.74 -8.02
CA ARG A 265 5.34 1.37 -6.78
C ARG A 265 6.57 0.61 -6.26
N PRO A 266 7.73 0.78 -6.91
CA PRO A 266 8.90 -0.06 -6.71
C PRO A 266 9.50 0.14 -5.31
N HIS A 267 10.33 -0.82 -4.89
CA HIS A 267 11.20 -0.65 -3.74
C HIS A 267 12.57 -0.15 -4.17
N LEU A 268 12.88 1.13 -3.89
CA LEU A 268 14.18 1.71 -4.21
C LEU A 268 15.20 1.41 -3.11
N PHE A 269 16.42 1.04 -3.50
CA PHE A 269 17.54 0.80 -2.57
C PHE A 269 18.89 1.21 -3.21
N GLU A 270 19.93 1.43 -2.42
CA GLU A 270 21.25 1.89 -2.93
C GLU A 270 22.27 0.75 -3.08
N GLU A 271 22.62 0.10 -1.97
CA GLU A 271 23.66 -0.93 -1.95
C GLU A 271 23.05 -2.33 -1.99
N SER A 272 22.25 -2.64 -0.99
CA SER A 272 21.58 -3.92 -0.86
C SER A 272 20.34 -3.79 0.01
N ILE A 273 19.47 -4.79 -0.04
CA ILE A 273 18.33 -4.90 0.87
C ILE A 273 18.06 -6.35 1.25
N THR A 274 17.66 -6.58 2.49
CA THR A 274 17.26 -7.91 2.96
C THR A 274 15.77 -8.12 2.72
N VAL A 275 15.44 -9.21 2.01
CA VAL A 275 14.09 -9.61 1.66
C VAL A 275 13.72 -10.91 2.38
N THR A 276 12.53 -10.95 2.98
CA THR A 276 11.91 -12.15 3.52
C THR A 276 10.65 -12.52 2.75
N LEU A 277 10.41 -13.82 2.66
CA LEU A 277 9.20 -14.42 2.10
C LEU A 277 8.46 -15.19 3.19
N THR A 278 7.15 -15.02 3.29
CA THR A 278 6.29 -15.71 4.26
C THR A 278 4.99 -16.19 3.63
N ALA A 279 4.43 -17.28 4.16
CA ALA A 279 3.12 -17.81 3.79
C ALA A 279 2.37 -18.23 5.06
N PRO A 280 1.95 -17.28 5.92
CA PRO A 280 1.50 -17.56 7.28
C PRO A 280 0.26 -18.48 7.35
N TRP A 281 -0.56 -18.48 6.30
CA TRP A 281 -1.79 -19.27 6.22
C TRP A 281 -1.68 -20.51 5.33
N GLN A 282 -0.47 -20.83 4.87
CA GLN A 282 -0.14 -22.08 4.16
C GLN A 282 1.05 -22.75 4.87
N PRO A 283 0.91 -23.12 6.16
CA PRO A 283 2.00 -23.72 6.93
C PRO A 283 2.40 -25.05 6.27
N GLY A 284 3.68 -25.18 5.93
CA GLY A 284 4.23 -26.36 5.26
C GLY A 284 4.42 -26.20 3.75
N ALA A 285 3.89 -25.14 3.12
CA ALA A 285 4.16 -24.85 1.73
C ALA A 285 5.66 -24.56 1.50
N ALA A 286 6.26 -25.24 0.52
CA ALA A 286 7.59 -24.91 0.03
C ALA A 286 7.52 -23.63 -0.79
N ILE A 287 8.15 -22.55 -0.33
CA ILE A 287 8.16 -21.27 -1.04
C ILE A 287 9.27 -21.31 -2.09
N HIS A 288 8.92 -21.18 -3.37
CA HIS A 288 9.87 -21.08 -4.48
C HIS A 288 9.79 -19.70 -5.13
N TYR A 289 10.94 -19.22 -5.62
CA TYR A 289 11.03 -17.89 -6.22
C TYR A 289 11.95 -17.81 -7.44
N THR A 290 11.74 -16.75 -8.22
CA THR A 290 12.58 -16.29 -9.32
C THR A 290 12.99 -14.83 -9.07
N THR A 291 14.01 -14.34 -9.77
CA THR A 291 14.55 -12.97 -9.64
C THR A 291 14.52 -12.19 -10.95
N ASP A 292 13.90 -12.75 -11.99
CA ASP A 292 13.88 -12.23 -13.35
C ASP A 292 12.47 -12.06 -13.93
N GLY A 293 11.43 -12.09 -13.09
CA GLY A 293 10.03 -11.89 -13.48
C GLY A 293 9.33 -13.12 -14.05
N ARG A 294 10.00 -14.27 -14.16
CA ARG A 294 9.35 -15.52 -14.60
C ARG A 294 8.52 -16.13 -13.48
N GLU A 295 7.44 -16.83 -13.82
CA GLU A 295 6.65 -17.55 -12.83
C GLU A 295 7.50 -18.63 -12.12
N PRO A 296 7.42 -18.74 -10.79
CA PRO A 296 8.07 -19.80 -10.05
C PRO A 296 7.39 -21.15 -10.32
N THR A 297 8.19 -22.21 -10.31
CA THR A 297 7.78 -23.61 -10.39
C THR A 297 8.40 -24.38 -9.22
N PRO A 298 8.00 -25.63 -8.94
CA PRO A 298 8.68 -26.47 -7.95
C PRO A 298 10.19 -26.67 -8.24
N ALA A 299 10.63 -26.49 -9.49
CA ALA A 299 12.05 -26.54 -9.88
C ALA A 299 12.79 -25.20 -9.69
N SER A 300 12.08 -24.09 -9.39
CA SER A 300 12.67 -22.79 -9.10
C SER A 300 13.38 -22.79 -7.74
N LYS A 301 14.11 -21.72 -7.42
CA LYS A 301 14.93 -21.67 -6.20
C LYS A 301 14.05 -21.74 -4.96
N LEU A 302 14.34 -22.70 -4.08
CA LEU A 302 13.68 -22.83 -2.78
C LEU A 302 14.14 -21.70 -1.83
N TYR A 303 13.18 -21.07 -1.17
CA TYR A 303 13.43 -20.10 -0.11
C TYR A 303 13.68 -20.81 1.22
N SER A 304 14.82 -20.50 1.85
CA SER A 304 15.26 -21.13 3.10
C SER A 304 15.53 -20.15 4.24
N GLY A 305 15.28 -18.86 4.02
CA GLY A 305 15.58 -17.79 4.98
C GLY A 305 15.81 -16.44 4.29
N PRO A 306 16.01 -15.36 5.08
CA PRO A 306 16.23 -14.02 4.54
C PRO A 306 17.32 -14.00 3.47
N MET A 307 17.10 -13.24 2.40
CA MET A 307 18.02 -13.13 1.27
C MET A 307 18.40 -11.68 0.99
N THR A 308 19.63 -11.46 0.56
CA THR A 308 20.12 -10.13 0.18
C THR A 308 19.94 -9.91 -1.32
N VAL A 309 19.31 -8.80 -1.69
CA VAL A 309 19.20 -8.31 -3.06
C VAL A 309 20.19 -7.16 -3.25
N THR A 310 21.05 -7.25 -4.27
CA THR A 310 22.13 -6.27 -4.55
C THR A 310 22.01 -5.63 -5.93
N GLU A 311 21.03 -6.02 -6.73
CA GLU A 311 20.78 -5.52 -8.09
C GLU A 311 19.28 -5.35 -8.33
N THR A 312 18.93 -4.55 -9.35
CA THR A 312 17.53 -4.41 -9.76
C THR A 312 16.94 -5.79 -10.06
N THR A 313 15.87 -6.15 -9.37
CA THR A 313 15.34 -7.51 -9.32
C THR A 313 13.83 -7.47 -9.47
N HIS A 314 13.30 -8.25 -10.43
CA HIS A 314 11.88 -8.55 -10.53
C HIS A 314 11.64 -9.94 -9.93
N MET A 315 11.24 -9.96 -8.67
CA MET A 315 11.00 -11.18 -7.91
C MET A 315 9.60 -11.70 -8.14
N ARG A 316 9.45 -13.02 -8.29
CA ARG A 316 8.15 -13.68 -8.20
C ARG A 316 8.23 -14.87 -7.27
N ALA A 317 7.18 -15.08 -6.46
CA ALA A 317 7.14 -16.13 -5.46
C ALA A 317 5.80 -16.86 -5.43
N SER A 318 5.84 -18.16 -5.13
CA SER A 318 4.66 -19.00 -4.91
C SER A 318 5.02 -20.12 -3.93
N GLY A 319 4.04 -20.56 -3.15
CA GLY A 319 4.12 -21.73 -2.29
C GLY A 319 3.58 -22.97 -3.00
N PHE A 320 4.23 -24.11 -2.75
CA PHE A 320 3.87 -25.40 -3.33
C PHE A 320 3.74 -26.47 -2.26
N ASP A 321 2.74 -27.33 -2.39
CA ASP A 321 2.72 -28.66 -1.77
C ASP A 321 3.03 -29.68 -2.87
N SER A 322 4.22 -30.26 -2.80
CA SER A 322 4.76 -31.10 -3.88
C SER A 322 4.75 -30.36 -5.23
N GLU A 323 3.96 -30.80 -6.21
CA GLU A 323 3.84 -30.16 -7.53
C GLU A 323 2.69 -29.14 -7.63
N GLN A 324 1.80 -29.08 -6.62
CA GLN A 324 0.61 -28.25 -6.65
C GLN A 324 0.90 -26.88 -6.03
N SER A 325 0.57 -25.80 -6.74
CA SER A 325 0.58 -24.46 -6.17
C SER A 325 -0.55 -24.32 -5.14
N VAL A 326 -0.19 -23.87 -3.94
CA VAL A 326 -1.12 -23.64 -2.81
C VAL A 326 -1.16 -22.17 -2.38
N CYS A 327 -0.31 -21.33 -2.98
CA CYS A 327 -0.38 -19.89 -2.82
C CYS A 327 -0.66 -19.20 -4.15
N LEU A 328 -1.35 -18.06 -4.11
CA LEU A 328 -1.42 -17.15 -5.26
C LEU A 328 0.00 -16.68 -5.62
N PRO A 329 0.34 -16.56 -6.92
CA PRO A 329 1.59 -15.93 -7.33
C PRO A 329 1.66 -14.50 -6.81
N SER A 330 2.80 -14.11 -6.26
CA SER A 330 3.09 -12.72 -5.89
C SER A 330 4.31 -12.19 -6.64
N GLU A 331 4.38 -10.87 -6.77
CA GLU A 331 5.53 -10.20 -7.35
C GLU A 331 6.10 -9.12 -6.45
N GLY A 332 7.41 -8.93 -6.54
CA GLY A 332 8.17 -7.89 -5.88
C GLY A 332 9.09 -7.21 -6.88
N TYR A 333 9.19 -5.89 -6.87
CA TYR A 333 10.08 -5.14 -7.74
C TYR A 333 11.02 -4.25 -6.92
N PHE A 334 12.30 -4.59 -6.96
CA PHE A 334 13.37 -3.88 -6.26
C PHE A 334 14.22 -3.15 -7.29
N ALA A 335 14.30 -1.83 -7.21
CA ALA A 335 15.09 -1.03 -8.15
C ALA A 335 16.31 -0.45 -7.45
N ARG A 336 17.50 -0.81 -7.93
CA ARG A 336 18.74 -0.28 -7.42
C ARG A 336 18.99 1.12 -7.99
N LEU A 337 19.25 2.07 -7.10
CA LEU A 337 19.69 3.41 -7.44
C LEU A 337 21.16 3.37 -7.89
N SER A 338 21.47 4.07 -8.97
CA SER A 338 22.87 4.30 -9.35
C SER A 338 23.57 5.20 -8.34
N GLN A 339 24.88 5.39 -8.53
CA GLN A 339 25.61 6.43 -7.81
C GLN A 339 24.95 7.80 -8.03
N ARG A 340 24.97 8.65 -6.99
CA ARG A 340 24.50 10.03 -7.11
C ARG A 340 25.35 10.78 -8.15
N PRO A 341 24.74 11.38 -9.18
CA PRO A 341 25.49 12.06 -10.22
C PRO A 341 26.15 13.34 -9.68
N PRO A 342 27.24 13.82 -10.32
CA PRO A 342 27.84 15.10 -9.98
C PRO A 342 26.92 16.28 -10.32
N SER A 343 27.24 17.46 -9.78
CA SER A 343 26.62 18.71 -10.25
C SER A 343 26.99 18.97 -11.71
N PRO A 344 26.06 19.46 -12.55
CA PRO A 344 26.38 19.82 -13.93
C PRO A 344 27.18 21.12 -14.00
N ASP A 345 28.03 21.26 -15.02
CA ASP A 345 28.70 22.53 -15.36
C ASP A 345 27.70 23.53 -15.97
N ILE A 346 26.71 23.02 -16.71
CA ILE A 346 25.69 23.80 -17.38
C ILE A 346 24.31 23.29 -16.98
N HIS A 347 23.60 24.08 -16.18
CA HIS A 347 22.21 23.79 -15.80
C HIS A 347 21.24 24.04 -16.96
N LEU A 348 20.31 23.11 -17.18
CA LEU A 348 19.28 23.24 -18.23
C LEU A 348 18.33 24.42 -17.99
N SER A 349 18.13 24.87 -16.75
CA SER A 349 17.31 26.05 -16.48
C SER A 349 17.91 27.35 -17.06
N ASN A 350 19.21 27.39 -17.34
CA ASN A 350 19.85 28.51 -18.04
C ASN A 350 19.67 28.49 -19.57
N LEU A 351 19.22 27.37 -20.15
CA LEU A 351 19.13 27.20 -21.60
C LEU A 351 17.72 27.52 -22.12
N PRO A 352 17.57 27.86 -23.41
CA PRO A 352 16.25 27.96 -24.05
C PRO A 352 15.49 26.64 -23.89
N LEU A 353 14.20 26.75 -23.56
CA LEU A 353 13.33 25.61 -23.27
C LEU A 353 12.36 25.42 -24.43
N LYS A 354 12.37 24.25 -25.06
CA LYS A 354 11.32 23.84 -25.99
C LYS A 354 10.55 22.69 -25.36
N ALA A 355 9.25 22.85 -25.19
CA ALA A 355 8.40 21.91 -24.46
C ALA A 355 7.19 21.45 -25.28
N SER A 356 6.72 20.25 -24.96
CA SER A 356 5.44 19.69 -25.40
C SER A 356 4.75 19.02 -24.22
N GLY A 357 3.43 19.12 -24.09
CA GLY A 357 2.67 18.47 -23.02
C GLY A 357 1.16 18.61 -23.19
N PRO A 358 0.35 18.34 -22.16
CA PRO A 358 -1.10 18.28 -22.27
C PRO A 358 -1.71 19.62 -22.69
N GLY A 359 -2.51 19.58 -23.76
CA GLY A 359 -3.16 20.75 -24.32
C GLY A 359 -3.42 20.66 -25.82
N HIS A 360 -3.77 21.78 -26.43
CA HIS A 360 -3.98 21.90 -27.88
C HIS A 360 -2.96 22.86 -28.50
N THR A 361 -2.36 22.48 -29.63
CA THR A 361 -1.48 23.37 -30.37
C THR A 361 -2.28 24.15 -31.42
N HIS A 362 -2.19 25.48 -31.39
CA HIS A 362 -2.79 26.36 -32.40
C HIS A 362 -1.77 27.41 -32.83
N ASN A 363 -1.52 27.55 -34.13
CA ASN A 363 -0.53 28.47 -34.70
C ASN A 363 0.86 28.38 -34.04
N GLY A 364 1.33 27.15 -33.79
CA GLY A 364 2.65 26.89 -33.19
C GLY A 364 2.76 27.17 -31.68
N HIS A 365 1.66 27.55 -31.01
CA HIS A 365 1.62 27.79 -29.57
C HIS A 365 0.79 26.71 -28.88
N ILE A 366 1.30 26.18 -27.77
CA ILE A 366 0.58 25.20 -26.95
C ILE A 366 -0.34 25.95 -25.98
N ARG A 367 -1.65 25.72 -26.10
CA ARG A 367 -2.63 26.05 -25.07
C ARG A 367 -2.72 24.87 -24.12
N TRP A 368 -2.11 25.01 -22.95
CA TRP A 368 -2.08 24.00 -21.91
C TRP A 368 -3.49 23.73 -21.35
N THR A 369 -3.72 22.49 -20.90
CA THR A 369 -4.94 22.11 -20.18
C THR A 369 -5.17 23.04 -18.98
N PRO A 370 -6.40 23.49 -18.72
CA PRO A 370 -6.71 24.29 -17.53
C PRO A 370 -6.16 23.65 -16.24
N GLY A 371 -5.50 24.45 -15.40
CA GLY A 371 -4.85 23.97 -14.17
C GLY A 371 -3.41 23.47 -14.34
N ILE A 372 -2.95 23.25 -15.58
CA ILE A 372 -1.57 22.85 -15.89
C ILE A 372 -0.79 24.04 -16.45
N ASN A 373 0.33 24.39 -15.83
CA ASN A 373 1.22 25.41 -16.36
C ASN A 373 2.18 24.82 -17.41
N PRO A 374 2.75 25.64 -18.32
CA PRO A 374 3.95 25.22 -19.05
C PRO A 374 5.07 24.82 -18.08
N PRO A 375 6.10 24.07 -18.50
CA PRO A 375 7.20 23.72 -17.62
C PRO A 375 7.87 24.97 -17.04
N GLN A 376 8.16 24.93 -15.74
CA GLN A 376 8.67 26.05 -14.96
C GLN A 376 10.16 25.86 -14.69
N LYS A 377 10.96 26.91 -14.93
CA LYS A 377 12.38 26.92 -14.57
C LYS A 377 12.51 27.21 -13.08
N ASP A 378 13.32 26.41 -12.38
CA ASP A 378 13.69 26.55 -10.97
C ASP A 378 12.50 26.58 -10.00
N ARG A 379 11.34 26.07 -10.44
CA ARG A 379 10.09 25.93 -9.68
C ARG A 379 9.36 24.65 -10.14
N ASN A 380 8.47 24.11 -9.31
CA ASN A 380 7.58 23.02 -9.71
C ASN A 380 6.54 23.50 -10.75
N ASN A 381 5.71 22.61 -11.30
CA ASN A 381 4.70 23.02 -12.29
C ASN A 381 3.69 24.05 -11.75
N ARG A 382 3.37 24.00 -10.45
CA ARG A 382 2.49 24.96 -9.76
C ARG A 382 3.17 26.28 -9.38
N LYS A 383 4.44 26.49 -9.79
CA LYS A 383 5.27 27.68 -9.51
C LYS A 383 5.76 27.79 -8.06
N GLU A 384 5.68 26.70 -7.32
CA GLU A 384 6.19 26.56 -5.95
C GLU A 384 7.65 26.07 -5.96
N GLN A 385 8.25 25.95 -4.78
CA GLN A 385 9.61 25.45 -4.63
C GLN A 385 9.69 23.98 -5.04
N LEU A 386 10.75 23.62 -5.79
CA LEU A 386 11.04 22.22 -6.12
C LEU A 386 11.29 21.44 -4.83
N LEU A 387 10.54 20.38 -4.61
CA LEU A 387 10.61 19.54 -3.41
C LEU A 387 10.63 18.08 -3.81
N LEU A 388 11.69 17.36 -3.44
CA LEU A 388 11.81 15.90 -3.57
C LEU A 388 12.43 15.31 -2.30
N ARG A 389 11.82 14.25 -1.78
CA ARG A 389 12.12 13.56 -0.52
C ARG A 389 12.43 14.52 0.64
N GLY A 390 11.52 15.47 0.86
CA GLY A 390 11.65 16.53 1.87
C GLY A 390 12.76 17.56 1.61
N THR A 391 13.56 17.38 0.55
CA THR A 391 14.66 18.27 0.21
C THR A 391 14.20 19.33 -0.77
N LYS A 392 14.42 20.59 -0.40
CA LYS A 392 14.13 21.76 -1.23
C LYS A 392 15.28 22.03 -2.19
N TYR A 393 14.97 22.26 -3.46
CA TYR A 393 15.95 22.53 -4.49
C TYR A 393 15.77 23.90 -5.13
N VAL A 394 16.89 24.51 -5.49
CA VAL A 394 16.94 25.83 -6.13
C VAL A 394 16.96 25.72 -7.65
N ARG A 395 17.59 24.67 -8.20
CA ARG A 395 17.77 24.50 -9.64
C ARG A 395 16.98 23.32 -10.16
N GLY A 396 16.23 23.51 -11.23
CA GLY A 396 15.48 22.42 -11.85
C GLY A 396 14.45 22.87 -12.86
N ILE A 397 13.62 21.92 -13.28
CA ILE A 397 12.51 22.15 -14.19
C ILE A 397 11.32 21.33 -13.71
N GLY A 398 10.26 22.01 -13.28
CA GLY A 398 8.99 21.40 -12.91
C GLY A 398 8.07 21.28 -14.12
N MET A 399 7.48 20.11 -14.32
CA MET A 399 6.53 19.82 -15.39
C MET A 399 5.33 19.01 -14.86
N HIS A 400 4.36 18.77 -15.73
CA HIS A 400 3.22 17.91 -15.45
C HIS A 400 3.17 16.82 -16.50
N ALA A 401 3.10 15.55 -16.12
CA ALA A 401 3.06 14.47 -17.10
C ALA A 401 1.71 14.44 -17.87
N PRO A 402 1.67 13.97 -19.12
CA PRO A 402 2.82 13.67 -19.97
C PRO A 402 3.47 14.96 -20.50
N CYS A 403 4.78 15.13 -20.33
CA CYS A 403 5.51 16.29 -20.84
C CYS A 403 6.89 15.90 -21.34
N ALA A 404 7.36 16.60 -22.37
CA ALA A 404 8.71 16.45 -22.87
C ALA A 404 9.38 17.80 -23.10
N LEU A 405 10.67 17.86 -22.79
CA LEU A 405 11.57 18.96 -23.08
C LEU A 405 12.55 18.55 -24.17
N ALA A 406 13.00 19.50 -24.99
CA ALA A 406 14.03 19.28 -26.00
C ALA A 406 15.15 20.32 -25.87
N TYR A 407 16.39 19.84 -25.93
CA TYR A 407 17.62 20.64 -25.87
C TYR A 407 18.55 20.26 -27.00
N GLU A 408 19.15 21.27 -27.63
CA GLU A 408 20.24 21.06 -28.59
C GLU A 408 21.51 20.65 -27.84
N LEU A 409 22.19 19.65 -28.37
CA LEU A 409 23.45 19.13 -27.84
C LEU A 409 24.63 19.81 -28.53
N LYS A 410 25.64 20.16 -27.73
CA LYS A 410 26.90 20.71 -28.23
C LYS A 410 28.01 19.65 -28.18
N PRO A 411 29.01 19.71 -29.09
CA PRO A 411 30.12 18.77 -29.10
C PRO A 411 30.93 18.72 -27.79
N THR A 412 30.86 19.79 -26.97
CA THR A 412 31.53 19.90 -25.67
C THR A 412 30.81 19.15 -24.55
N TYR A 413 29.55 18.74 -24.73
CA TYR A 413 28.80 18.03 -23.69
C TYR A 413 29.19 16.56 -23.69
N ALA A 414 29.67 16.07 -22.55
CA ALA A 414 30.09 14.68 -22.38
C ALA A 414 28.97 13.80 -21.81
N ARG A 415 28.25 14.32 -20.80
CA ARG A 415 27.20 13.58 -20.08
C ARG A 415 26.03 14.48 -19.75
N PHE A 416 24.84 13.89 -19.71
CA PHE A 416 23.66 14.47 -19.08
C PHE A 416 23.53 13.92 -17.66
N VAL A 417 23.30 14.81 -16.69
CA VAL A 417 23.09 14.44 -15.28
C VAL A 417 21.82 15.08 -14.75
N ALA A 418 21.08 14.36 -13.90
CA ALA A 418 19.94 14.89 -13.17
C ALA A 418 19.51 13.99 -12.00
N LEU A 419 18.77 14.58 -11.07
CA LEU A 419 17.83 13.86 -10.22
C LEU A 419 16.42 14.04 -10.78
N ALA A 420 15.57 13.03 -10.65
CA ALA A 420 14.17 13.12 -11.05
C ALA A 420 13.24 12.49 -10.03
N GLY A 421 12.07 13.09 -9.84
CA GLY A 421 11.07 12.54 -8.93
C GLY A 421 9.75 13.29 -9.01
N VAL A 422 8.76 12.76 -8.33
CA VAL A 422 7.43 13.37 -8.24
C VAL A 422 7.45 14.49 -7.20
N ASP A 423 6.86 15.64 -7.54
CA ASP A 423 6.78 16.79 -6.65
C ASP A 423 5.95 16.48 -5.39
N GLU A 424 6.47 16.89 -4.24
CA GLU A 424 5.89 16.53 -2.95
C GLU A 424 5.10 17.67 -2.28
N ASN A 425 4.92 18.82 -2.95
CA ASN A 425 4.23 19.94 -2.33
C ASN A 425 2.76 19.60 -1.97
N ILE A 426 2.18 18.57 -2.60
CA ILE A 426 0.88 18.01 -2.23
C ILE A 426 0.84 17.51 -0.77
N GLY A 427 1.97 17.06 -0.22
CA GLY A 427 2.08 16.66 1.19
C GLY A 427 1.93 17.82 2.18
N GLY A 428 2.13 19.07 1.73
CA GLY A 428 1.89 20.26 2.55
C GLY A 428 0.41 20.57 2.79
N GLN A 429 -0.50 19.91 2.05
CA GLN A 429 -1.95 20.07 2.17
C GLN A 429 -2.53 18.83 2.85
N GLU A 430 -2.82 18.94 4.15
CA GLU A 430 -3.42 17.85 4.95
C GLU A 430 -2.74 16.49 4.75
N MET A 431 -1.40 16.49 4.63
CA MET A 431 -0.60 15.28 4.40
C MET A 431 -1.04 14.51 3.14
N GLY A 432 -1.47 15.21 2.09
CA GLY A 432 -1.88 14.63 0.81
C GLY A 432 -3.17 13.82 0.87
N SER A 433 -4.06 14.13 1.80
CA SER A 433 -5.36 13.44 1.98
C SER A 433 -6.10 13.23 0.66
N ASN A 434 -6.49 11.99 0.36
CA ASN A 434 -7.19 11.57 -0.88
C ASN A 434 -6.47 11.87 -2.19
N LEU A 435 -5.19 12.29 -2.15
CA LEU A 435 -4.46 12.69 -3.36
C LEU A 435 -3.09 12.04 -3.49
N ALA A 436 -2.42 11.73 -2.38
CA ALA A 436 -1.05 11.23 -2.36
C ALA A 436 -0.86 9.87 -3.08
N MET A 437 -1.93 9.13 -3.34
CA MET A 437 -1.87 7.90 -4.13
C MET A 437 -1.87 8.11 -5.64
N HIS A 438 -2.27 9.28 -6.15
CA HIS A 438 -2.40 9.49 -7.60
C HIS A 438 -1.10 9.78 -8.32
N PRO A 439 -0.17 10.62 -7.80
CA PRO A 439 1.04 10.92 -8.51
C PRO A 439 1.84 9.65 -8.84
N SER A 440 2.05 9.41 -10.13
CA SER A 440 2.80 8.28 -10.64
C SER A 440 3.48 8.67 -11.96
N VAL A 441 4.81 8.74 -11.98
CA VAL A 441 5.55 9.30 -13.12
C VAL A 441 6.71 8.41 -13.53
N ARG A 442 6.84 8.19 -14.84
CA ARG A 442 8.01 7.54 -15.44
C ARG A 442 8.87 8.57 -16.17
N PHE A 443 10.14 8.64 -15.81
CA PHE A 443 11.11 9.57 -16.40
C PHE A 443 11.95 8.87 -17.46
N ARG A 444 12.14 9.51 -18.61
CA ARG A 444 12.96 9.00 -19.72
C ARG A 444 13.92 10.05 -20.22
N VAL A 445 15.12 9.60 -20.56
CA VAL A 445 16.14 10.36 -21.27
C VAL A 445 16.32 9.74 -22.65
N LEU A 446 16.08 10.54 -23.69
CA LEU A 446 16.33 10.13 -25.07
C LEU A 446 17.38 11.04 -25.71
N ILE A 447 18.24 10.45 -26.55
CA ILE A 447 19.19 11.18 -27.38
C ILE A 447 18.92 10.80 -28.83
N ASP A 448 18.65 11.80 -29.67
CA ASP A 448 18.31 11.64 -31.09
C ASP A 448 17.22 10.58 -31.35
N GLY A 449 16.23 10.51 -30.44
CA GLY A 449 15.11 9.58 -30.50
C GLY A 449 15.37 8.19 -29.91
N LYS A 450 16.62 7.85 -29.54
CA LYS A 450 16.96 6.61 -28.87
C LYS A 450 16.77 6.74 -27.35
N LEU A 451 16.09 5.80 -26.72
CA LEU A 451 16.02 5.71 -25.26
C LEU A 451 17.39 5.36 -24.68
N MET A 452 17.90 6.21 -23.81
CA MET A 452 19.22 6.07 -23.18
C MET A 452 19.11 5.61 -21.74
N ALA A 453 18.12 6.12 -21.00
CA ALA A 453 17.85 5.74 -19.63
C ALA A 453 16.37 5.97 -19.30
N GLU A 454 15.87 5.19 -18.35
CA GLU A 454 14.49 5.25 -17.85
C GLU A 454 14.49 4.99 -16.34
N SER A 455 13.63 5.71 -15.59
CA SER A 455 13.32 5.38 -14.20
C SER A 455 12.24 4.30 -14.12
N PRO A 456 12.13 3.54 -13.02
CA PRO A 456 10.88 2.86 -12.72
C PRO A 456 9.73 3.89 -12.55
N VAL A 457 8.51 3.43 -12.27
CA VAL A 457 7.45 4.34 -11.83
C VAL A 457 7.89 4.98 -10.52
N MET A 458 7.92 6.31 -10.49
CA MET A 458 8.26 7.10 -9.32
C MET A 458 6.97 7.62 -8.71
N ARG A 459 6.91 7.65 -7.38
CA ARG A 459 5.82 8.26 -6.60
C ARG A 459 6.37 9.30 -5.64
N ILE A 460 5.48 10.03 -4.95
CA ILE A 460 5.89 10.97 -3.92
C ILE A 460 6.68 10.26 -2.80
N LEU A 461 7.57 10.98 -2.12
CA LEU A 461 8.30 10.52 -0.93
C LEU A 461 9.31 9.39 -1.20
N GLU A 462 9.56 9.07 -2.47
CA GLU A 462 10.59 8.13 -2.89
C GLU A 462 11.94 8.83 -3.11
N GLU A 463 13.04 8.09 -2.99
CA GLU A 463 14.37 8.62 -3.29
C GLU A 463 14.43 9.06 -4.76
N PRO A 464 14.93 10.27 -5.07
CA PRO A 464 15.00 10.74 -6.45
C PRO A 464 15.80 9.79 -7.34
N TRP A 465 15.23 9.44 -8.49
CA TRP A 465 15.93 8.64 -9.48
C TRP A 465 17.12 9.40 -10.03
N ARG A 466 18.23 8.68 -10.22
CA ARG A 466 19.54 9.24 -10.57
C ARG A 466 19.80 8.98 -12.04
N PHE A 467 20.02 10.05 -12.81
CA PHE A 467 20.41 9.97 -14.21
C PHE A 467 21.85 10.44 -14.35
N ASP A 468 22.68 9.57 -14.95
CA ASP A 468 24.03 9.86 -15.41
C ASP A 468 24.22 9.16 -16.77
N VAL A 469 24.09 9.92 -17.84
CA VAL A 469 23.95 9.40 -19.20
C VAL A 469 25.05 9.95 -20.09
N THR A 470 25.91 9.08 -20.60
CA THR A 470 26.90 9.42 -21.63
C THR A 470 26.22 9.90 -22.91
N ILE A 471 26.68 11.02 -23.44
CA ILE A 471 26.21 11.60 -24.69
C ILE A 471 27.12 11.09 -25.82
N PRO A 472 26.61 10.31 -26.78
CA PRO A 472 27.40 9.85 -27.93
C PRO A 472 27.90 11.04 -28.76
N GLU A 473 29.09 10.90 -29.34
CA GLU A 473 29.64 11.92 -30.22
C GLU A 473 28.75 12.17 -31.45
N GLY A 474 28.63 13.42 -31.86
CA GLY A 474 27.78 13.82 -32.99
C GLY A 474 26.28 13.89 -32.67
N SER A 475 25.87 13.59 -31.43
CA SER A 475 24.46 13.70 -31.02
C SER A 475 23.93 15.12 -31.12
N ARG A 476 22.65 15.28 -31.47
CA ARG A 476 22.07 16.60 -31.78
C ARG A 476 21.02 17.07 -30.78
N VAL A 477 20.19 16.17 -30.27
CA VAL A 477 19.04 16.53 -29.43
C VAL A 477 18.94 15.60 -28.23
N LEU A 478 18.86 16.21 -27.04
CA LEU A 478 18.43 15.56 -25.80
C LEU A 478 16.92 15.80 -25.62
N ARG A 479 16.19 14.75 -25.25
CA ARG A 479 14.83 14.86 -24.73
C ARG A 479 14.72 14.34 -23.31
N LEU A 480 14.12 15.15 -22.45
CA LEU A 480 13.70 14.75 -21.10
C LEU A 480 12.20 14.57 -21.12
N VAL A 481 11.71 13.40 -20.72
CA VAL A 481 10.29 13.05 -20.78
C VAL A 481 9.81 12.62 -19.40
N ALA A 482 8.68 13.15 -18.97
CA ALA A 482 7.87 12.62 -17.89
C ALA A 482 6.58 12.06 -18.50
N MET A 483 6.30 10.79 -18.30
CA MET A 483 5.06 10.12 -18.69
C MET A 483 4.27 9.73 -17.46
N ASP A 484 2.95 9.54 -17.61
CA ASP A 484 2.16 8.90 -16.56
C ASP A 484 2.69 7.49 -16.27
N GLY A 485 2.50 7.03 -15.04
CA GLY A 485 2.90 5.70 -14.60
C GLY A 485 1.93 4.58 -15.00
N GLY A 486 0.86 4.90 -15.75
CA GLY A 486 -0.16 3.97 -16.22
C GLY A 486 -1.53 4.08 -15.56
N ASP A 487 -1.75 5.04 -14.66
CA ASP A 487 -3.01 5.27 -13.92
C ASP A 487 -3.72 6.59 -14.29
N GLY A 488 -3.35 7.17 -15.43
CA GLY A 488 -3.76 8.52 -15.82
C GLY A 488 -2.79 9.57 -15.26
N ASN A 489 -3.08 10.86 -15.43
CA ASN A 489 -2.12 11.92 -15.09
C ASN A 489 -2.54 12.81 -13.91
N ARG A 490 -3.41 12.31 -13.03
CA ARG A 490 -3.92 13.08 -11.90
C ARG A 490 -2.78 13.34 -10.90
N GLU A 491 -2.49 14.62 -10.67
CA GLU A 491 -1.41 15.06 -9.75
C GLU A 491 0.02 14.64 -10.17
N ASP A 492 0.25 14.32 -11.45
CA ASP A 492 1.56 13.94 -11.99
C ASP A 492 2.51 15.13 -12.17
N LEU A 493 2.78 15.83 -11.09
CA LEU A 493 3.77 16.89 -11.05
C LEU A 493 5.15 16.26 -10.96
N ALA A 494 5.96 16.50 -11.98
CA ALA A 494 7.25 15.86 -12.18
C ALA A 494 8.37 16.89 -12.15
N ASN A 495 9.40 16.64 -11.34
CA ASN A 495 10.54 17.54 -11.21
C ASN A 495 11.80 16.88 -11.74
N TRP A 496 12.48 17.56 -12.66
CA TRP A 496 13.89 17.31 -12.97
C TRP A 496 14.73 18.30 -12.17
N VAL A 497 15.56 17.80 -11.27
CA VAL A 497 16.28 18.60 -10.28
C VAL A 497 17.78 18.53 -10.53
N ASN A 498 18.43 19.70 -10.45
CA ASN A 498 19.79 19.91 -10.92
C ASN A 498 20.09 19.31 -12.33
N PRO A 499 19.17 19.38 -13.31
CA PRO A 499 19.43 18.78 -14.61
C PRO A 499 20.44 19.63 -15.38
N GLY A 500 21.38 18.98 -16.05
CA GLY A 500 22.39 19.70 -16.83
C GLY A 500 23.41 18.82 -17.54
N PHE A 501 24.41 19.48 -18.11
CA PHE A 501 25.50 18.85 -18.83
C PHE A 501 26.79 18.94 -18.03
N VAL A 502 27.52 17.82 -17.98
CA VAL A 502 28.95 17.79 -17.65
C VAL A 502 29.73 17.89 -18.95
N CYS A 503 30.67 18.82 -19.02
CA CYS A 503 31.47 19.09 -20.21
C CYS A 503 32.68 18.16 -20.29
N LYS A 504 33.21 18.00 -21.51
CA LYS A 504 34.52 17.37 -21.72
C LYS A 504 35.60 18.26 -21.10
N GLU A 505 36.62 17.62 -20.54
CA GLU A 505 37.86 18.29 -20.11
C GLU A 505 38.61 18.95 -21.27
#